data_AF-X1AA51-F1
#
_entry.id   AF-X1AA51-F1
#
_cell.length_a   1.000
_cell.length_b   1.000
_cell.length_c   1.000
_cell.angle_alpha   90.00
_cell.angle_beta   90.00
_cell.angle_gamma   90.00
#
_symmetry.space_group_name_H-M   'P 1'
#
loop_
_entity.id
_entity.type
_entity.pdbx_description
1 polymer ?
#
loop_
_entity_poly.entity_id
_entity_poly.type
_entity_poly.pdbx_seq_one_letter_code
_entity_poly.pdbx_strand_id
1 'polypeptide(L)'
;MSRILICGDRNWTDIETIEDFIRSLPPDTIIIHGNSRGADKIAERKAKEQGLTVKSYSADWDKYGRAAGPIRNKQMLLEGRPDKVVAFHNDLSKSKG
;
A
#
# COMPACT_ATOMS: atom_id res chain seq x y z
N MET A 1 4.60 -7.67 -16.28
CA MET A 1 4.77 -6.86 -15.06
C MET A 1 3.43 -6.32 -14.61
N SER A 2 2.86 -6.92 -13.57
CA SER A 2 1.64 -6.45 -12.91
C SER A 2 1.97 -5.36 -11.89
N ARG A 3 1.12 -4.35 -11.74
CA ARG A 3 1.26 -3.27 -10.74
C ARG A 3 0.09 -3.33 -9.77
N ILE A 4 0.38 -3.60 -8.51
CA ILE A 4 -0.65 -3.72 -7.48
C ILE A 4 -0.43 -2.65 -6.43
N LEU A 5 -1.41 -1.78 -6.26
CA LEU A 5 -1.45 -0.85 -5.15
C LEU A 5 -2.03 -1.57 -3.94
N ILE A 6 -1.24 -1.73 -2.90
CA ILE A 6 -1.67 -2.19 -1.58
C ILE A 6 -1.83 -0.98 -0.67
N CYS A 7 -3.00 -0.88 -0.05
CA CYS A 7 -3.31 0.11 0.97
C CYS A 7 -4.11 -0.54 2.12
N GLY A 8 -4.29 0.18 3.22
CA GLY A 8 -5.14 -0.34 4.28
C GLY A 8 -5.11 0.45 5.59
N ASP A 9 -5.67 -0.19 6.61
CA ASP A 9 -5.76 0.35 7.96
C ASP A 9 -4.36 0.58 8.57
N ARG A 10 -4.20 1.73 9.23
CA ARG A 10 -2.98 2.11 9.95
C ARG A 10 -2.73 1.25 11.18
N ASN A 11 -3.78 0.59 11.67
CA ASN A 11 -3.74 -0.32 12.82
C ASN A 11 -3.85 -1.79 12.39
N TRP A 12 -3.71 -2.10 11.10
CA TRP A 12 -3.71 -3.48 10.64
C TRP A 12 -2.54 -4.26 11.26
N THR A 13 -2.83 -5.40 11.89
CA THR A 13 -1.85 -6.24 12.59
C THR A 13 -1.75 -7.66 12.02
N ASP A 14 -2.70 -8.09 11.19
CA ASP A 14 -2.71 -9.44 10.61
C ASP A 14 -1.68 -9.54 9.47
N ILE A 15 -0.46 -9.91 9.84
CA ILE A 15 0.65 -10.02 8.91
C ILE A 15 0.43 -11.17 7.93
N GLU A 16 -0.15 -12.28 8.39
CA GLU A 16 -0.29 -13.52 7.61
C GLU A 16 -1.17 -13.30 6.39
N THR A 17 -2.30 -12.61 6.55
CA THR A 17 -3.21 -12.29 5.42
C THR A 17 -2.50 -11.48 4.32
N ILE A 18 -1.62 -10.54 4.68
CA ILE A 18 -0.86 -9.76 3.68
C ILE A 18 0.25 -10.62 3.07
N GLU A 19 0.92 -11.44 3.88
CA GLU A 19 1.98 -12.33 3.43
C GLU A 19 1.47 -13.37 2.44
N ASP A 20 0.35 -14.03 2.72
CA ASP A 20 -0.26 -14.99 1.81
C ASP A 20 -0.70 -14.35 0.50
N PHE A 21 -1.26 -13.14 0.57
CA PHE A 21 -1.56 -12.38 -0.64
C PHE A 21 -0.30 -12.13 -1.47
N ILE A 22 0.78 -11.63 -0.87
CA ILE A 22 2.03 -11.34 -1.59
C ILE A 22 2.65 -12.63 -2.15
N ARG A 23 2.63 -13.74 -1.40
CA ARG A 23 3.11 -15.05 -1.84
C ARG A 23 2.38 -15.57 -3.08
N SER A 24 1.11 -15.20 -3.25
CA SER A 24 0.32 -15.57 -4.43
C SER A 24 0.66 -14.77 -5.69
N LEU A 25 1.44 -13.69 -5.58
CA LEU A 25 1.72 -12.79 -6.69
C LEU A 25 2.83 -13.31 -7.61
N PRO A 26 2.75 -13.03 -8.93
CA PRO A 26 3.85 -13.29 -9.85
C PRO A 26 5.15 -12.59 -9.42
N PRO A 27 6.34 -13.20 -9.63
CA PRO A 27 7.63 -12.62 -9.24
C PRO A 27 7.95 -11.26 -9.88
N ASP A 28 7.35 -10.93 -11.02
CA ASP A 28 7.55 -9.66 -11.74
C ASP A 28 6.53 -8.57 -11.33
N THR A 29 5.82 -8.77 -10.21
CA THR A 29 4.86 -7.80 -9.68
C THR A 29 5.56 -6.62 -9.02
N ILE A 30 5.06 -5.42 -9.29
CA ILE A 30 5.45 -4.18 -8.63
C ILE A 30 4.39 -3.83 -7.58
N ILE A 31 4.79 -3.77 -6.31
CA ILE A 31 3.95 -3.32 -5.22
C ILE A 31 4.06 -1.81 -5.09
N ILE A 32 2.91 -1.13 -5.11
CA ILE A 32 2.77 0.29 -4.82
C ILE A 32 2.10 0.40 -3.46
N HIS A 33 2.60 1.25 -2.59
CA HIS A 33 1.94 1.58 -1.32
C HIS A 33 2.33 3.01 -0.95
N GLY A 34 1.81 3.55 0.14
CA GLY A 34 2.21 4.90 0.51
C GLY A 34 2.59 5.08 1.95
N ASN A 35 3.46 4.16 2.36
CA ASN A 35 4.39 4.36 3.46
C ASN A 35 3.71 4.72 4.79
N SER A 36 2.44 4.36 4.95
CA SER A 36 1.72 4.54 6.21
C SER A 36 2.00 3.37 7.16
N ARG A 37 1.76 3.55 8.46
CA ARG A 37 1.84 2.42 9.42
C ARG A 37 0.78 1.36 9.09
N GLY A 38 0.89 0.17 9.70
CA GLY A 38 -0.05 -0.92 9.48
C GLY A 38 0.16 -1.58 8.12
N ALA A 39 -0.92 -1.71 7.36
CA ALA A 39 -0.97 -2.51 6.12
C ALA A 39 0.14 -2.16 5.13
N ASP A 40 0.34 -0.86 4.84
CA ASP A 40 1.37 -0.37 3.90
C ASP A 40 2.79 -0.83 4.28
N LYS A 41 3.13 -0.80 5.58
CA LYS A 41 4.47 -1.19 6.07
C LYS A 41 4.67 -2.70 6.09
N ILE A 42 3.61 -3.45 6.41
CA ILE A 42 3.64 -4.91 6.35
C ILE A 42 3.82 -5.35 4.89
N ALA A 43 3.06 -4.75 3.96
CA ALA A 43 3.15 -5.04 2.54
C ALA A 43 4.54 -4.72 1.98
N GLU A 44 5.12 -3.57 2.32
CA GLU A 44 6.49 -3.21 1.93
C GLU A 44 7.50 -4.28 2.37
N ARG A 45 7.44 -4.68 3.64
CA ARG A 45 8.38 -5.65 4.20
C ARG A 45 8.24 -7.01 3.52
N LYS A 46 7.02 -7.53 3.41
CA LYS A 46 6.74 -8.85 2.83
C LYS A 46 7.04 -8.90 1.33
N ALA A 47 6.76 -7.83 0.59
CA ALA A 47 7.13 -7.74 -0.81
C ALA A 47 8.66 -7.78 -1.02
N LYS A 48 9.41 -7.06 -0.18
CA LYS A 48 10.88 -7.09 -0.21
C LYS A 48 11.45 -8.46 0.18
N GLU A 49 10.90 -9.09 1.22
CA GLU A 49 11.28 -10.46 1.63
C GLU A 49 11.08 -11.48 0.49
N GLN A 50 10.05 -11.30 -0.35
CA GLN A 50 9.79 -12.14 -1.52
C GLN A 50 10.56 -11.70 -2.78
N GLY A 51 11.35 -10.63 -2.72
CA GLY A 51 12.12 -10.11 -3.85
C GLY A 51 11.30 -9.31 -4.88
N LEU A 52 10.08 -8.90 -4.55
CA LEU A 52 9.25 -8.07 -5.42
C LEU A 52 9.76 -6.62 -5.43
N THR A 53 9.52 -5.92 -6.54
CA THR A 53 9.82 -4.49 -6.63
C THR A 53 8.80 -3.69 -5.85
N VAL A 54 9.26 -2.72 -5.04
CA VAL A 54 8.39 -1.86 -4.23
C VAL A 54 8.54 -0.39 -4.62
N LYS A 55 7.41 0.31 -4.77
CA LYS A 55 7.32 1.76 -4.93
C LYS A 55 6.51 2.36 -3.78
N SER A 56 7.19 3.14 -2.95
CA SER A 56 6.60 3.81 -1.79
C SER A 56 6.32 5.28 -2.08
N TYR A 57 5.18 5.77 -1.60
CA TYR A 57 4.76 7.17 -1.72
C TYR A 57 4.49 7.77 -0.33
N SER A 58 5.40 8.60 0.17
CA SER A 58 5.22 9.26 1.48
C SER A 58 4.30 10.47 1.36
N ALA A 59 3.39 10.62 2.33
CA ALA A 59 2.60 11.84 2.46
C ALA A 59 3.45 12.96 3.11
N ASP A 60 3.47 14.13 2.48
CA ASP A 60 4.17 15.33 2.98
C ASP A 60 3.27 16.12 3.94
N TRP A 61 3.22 15.64 5.19
CA TRP A 61 2.37 16.20 6.24
C TRP A 61 2.80 17.62 6.66
N ASP A 62 4.11 17.92 6.60
CA ASP A 62 4.64 19.23 6.97
C ASP A 62 4.17 20.31 5.98
N LYS A 63 4.11 19.96 4.69
CA LYS A 63 3.67 20.90 3.64
C LYS A 63 2.16 21.01 3.51
N TYR A 64 1.43 19.90 3.55
CA TYR A 64 0.00 19.88 3.17
C TYR A 64 -0.95 19.56 4.33
N GLY A 65 -0.44 19.30 5.53
CA GLY A 65 -1.25 18.96 6.70
C GLY A 65 -2.23 17.82 6.39
N ARG A 66 -3.51 18.00 6.72
CA ARG A 66 -4.55 16.97 6.53
C ARG A 66 -4.74 16.55 5.07
N ALA A 67 -4.42 17.41 4.11
CA ALA A 67 -4.53 17.10 2.69
C ALA A 67 -3.39 16.21 2.16
N ALA A 68 -2.31 16.03 2.93
CA ALA A 68 -1.14 15.24 2.51
C ALA A 68 -1.51 13.79 2.16
N GLY A 69 -2.40 13.16 2.93
CA GLY A 69 -2.89 11.81 2.67
C GLY A 69 -3.61 11.69 1.32
N PRO A 70 -4.69 12.44 1.08
CA PRO A 70 -5.38 12.45 -0.21
C PRO A 70 -4.50 12.82 -1.41
N ILE A 71 -3.60 13.81 -1.27
CA ILE A 71 -2.65 14.19 -2.32
C ILE A 71 -1.75 13.00 -2.67
N ARG A 72 -1.17 12.35 -1.66
CA ARG A 72 -0.37 11.14 -1.84
C ARG A 72 -1.18 10.01 -2.47
N ASN A 73 -2.43 9.79 -2.04
CA ASN A 73 -3.30 8.75 -2.62
C ASN A 73 -3.50 8.98 -4.12
N LYS A 74 -3.73 10.24 -4.53
CA LYS A 74 -3.82 10.63 -5.95
C LYS A 74 -2.51 10.38 -6.69
N GLN A 75 -1.35 10.67 -6.08
CA GLN A 75 -0.04 10.39 -6.69
C GLN A 75 0.18 8.89 -6.92
N MET A 76 -0.17 8.02 -5.96
CA MET A 76 -0.05 6.56 -6.13
C MET A 76 -0.85 6.06 -7.34
N LEU A 77 -2.03 6.63 -7.59
CA LEU A 77 -2.87 6.27 -8.74
C LEU A 77 -2.31 6.81 -10.05
N LEU A 78 -1.95 8.09 -10.11
CA LEU A 78 -1.51 8.76 -11.34
C LEU A 78 -0.10 8.36 -11.80
N GLU A 79 0.83 8.30 -10.86
CA GLU A 79 2.25 8.02 -11.12
C GLU A 79 2.55 6.53 -10.99
N GLY A 80 1.94 5.87 -9.99
CA GLY A 80 2.10 4.44 -9.79
C GLY A 80 1.44 3.62 -10.90
N ARG A 81 0.32 4.11 -11.44
CA ARG A 81 -0.48 3.44 -12.50
C ARG A 81 -0.74 1.97 -12.16
N PRO A 82 -1.41 1.67 -11.04
CA PRO A 82 -1.72 0.30 -10.68
C PRO A 82 -2.76 -0.30 -11.62
N ASP A 83 -2.61 -1.59 -11.92
CA ASP A 83 -3.61 -2.39 -12.62
C ASP A 83 -4.73 -2.82 -11.66
N LYS A 84 -4.40 -2.97 -10.37
CA LYS A 84 -5.33 -3.34 -9.30
C LYS A 84 -5.03 -2.60 -8.00
N VAL A 85 -6.08 -2.36 -7.23
CA VAL A 85 -6.00 -1.84 -5.85
C VAL A 85 -6.51 -2.92 -4.90
N VAL A 86 -5.73 -3.21 -3.85
CA VAL A 86 -6.09 -4.16 -2.80
C VAL A 86 -6.02 -3.43 -1.46
N ALA A 87 -7.15 -3.40 -0.75
CA ALA A 87 -7.30 -2.69 0.51
C ALA A 87 -7.46 -3.68 1.66
N PHE A 88 -6.51 -3.68 2.61
CA PHE A 88 -6.58 -4.47 3.84
C PHE A 88 -7.21 -3.64 4.94
N HIS A 89 -8.45 -3.95 5.30
CA HIS A 89 -9.21 -3.16 6.27
C HIS A 89 -10.23 -4.01 7.02
N ASN A 90 -10.34 -3.80 8.34
CA ASN A 90 -11.31 -4.53 9.17
C ASN A 90 -12.75 -4.03 8.98
N ASP A 91 -12.91 -2.71 8.81
CA ASP A 91 -14.22 -2.08 8.60
C ASP A 91 -14.12 -0.85 7.67
N LEU A 92 -14.36 -1.03 6.38
CA LEU A 92 -14.23 0.04 5.38
C LEU A 92 -15.10 1.27 5.68
N SER A 93 -16.22 1.10 6.40
CA SER A 93 -17.12 2.22 6.75
C SER A 93 -16.48 3.23 7.69
N LYS A 94 -15.43 2.84 8.42
CA LYS A 94 -14.69 3.69 9.36
C LYS A 94 -13.37 4.22 8.79
N SER A 95 -13.06 3.91 7.53
CA SER A 95 -11.86 4.39 6.88
C SER A 95 -11.87 5.92 6.77
N LYS A 96 -10.72 6.55 7.03
CA LYS A 96 -10.53 8.00 6.86
C LYS A 96 -9.98 8.39 5.48
N GLY A 97 -9.96 7.43 4.54
CA GLY A 97 -9.44 7.60 3.19
C GLY A 97 -8.05 7.02 2.95
#